data_AF-A0A818B5Z3-F1
#
_entry.id   AF-A0A818B5Z3-F1
#
_cell.length_a   1.000
_cell.length_b   1.000
_cell.length_c   1.000
_cell.angle_alpha   90.00
_cell.angle_beta   90.00
_cell.angle_gamma   90.00
#
_symmetry.space_group_name_H-M   'P 1'
#
loop_
_entity.id
_entity.type
_entity.pdbx_description
1 polymer ?
#
loop_
_entity_poly.entity_id
_entity_poly.type
_entity_poly.pdbx_seq_one_letter_code
_entity_poly.pdbx_strand_id
1 'polypeptide(L)'
;MDHGFLSFYIYECSSSTHVPNTRCIRTISDAFYYLILIISTVGYGDVYPMSHLARFIAMLASPLSIMILSIPLSSIYSKYISLREIYQMQLVMPENVRYLIYDDKKCAKRDHKLQKNEIIDVTEQIHRNLKRLRIN
;
A
#
# COMPACT_ATOMS: atom_id res chain seq x y z
N MET A 1 -17.22 10.85 29.22
CA MET A 1 -17.62 9.86 28.18
C MET A 1 -16.54 8.78 28.08
N ASP A 2 -15.99 8.32 29.22
CA ASP A 2 -14.65 7.72 29.24
C ASP A 2 -14.62 6.32 29.89
N HIS A 3 -15.77 5.83 30.35
CA HIS A 3 -15.89 4.51 30.99
C HIS A 3 -15.83 3.36 29.99
N GLY A 4 -16.21 3.59 28.73
CA GLY A 4 -16.19 2.54 27.69
C GLY A 4 -14.77 2.09 27.32
N PHE A 5 -13.85 3.03 27.17
CA PHE A 5 -12.45 2.74 26.81
C PHE A 5 -11.70 2.06 27.96
N LEU A 6 -11.91 2.51 29.19
CA LEU A 6 -11.37 1.88 30.40
C LEU A 6 -11.96 0.48 30.64
N SER A 7 -13.27 0.29 30.43
CA SER A 7 -13.90 -1.03 30.58
C SER A 7 -13.41 -2.02 29.51
N PHE A 8 -13.17 -1.57 28.28
CA PHE A 8 -12.58 -2.39 27.22
C PHE A 8 -11.14 -2.79 27.56
N TYR A 9 -10.35 -1.83 28.06
CA TYR A 9 -8.96 -2.04 28.46
C TYR A 9 -8.82 -2.94 29.71
N ILE A 10 -9.71 -2.81 30.70
CA ILE A 10 -9.78 -3.68 31.88
C ILE A 10 -10.26 -5.09 31.49
N TYR A 11 -11.19 -5.23 30.54
CA TYR A 11 -11.63 -6.53 30.02
C TYR A 11 -10.51 -7.27 29.26
N GLU A 12 -9.71 -6.56 28.46
CA GLU A 12 -8.51 -7.12 27.84
C GLU A 12 -7.45 -7.54 28.88
N CYS A 13 -7.31 -6.76 29.96
CA CYS A 13 -6.39 -7.07 31.06
C CYS A 13 -6.82 -8.33 31.81
N SER A 14 -8.13 -8.50 32.08
CA SER A 14 -8.69 -9.68 32.72
C SER A 14 -8.67 -10.94 31.83
N SER A 15 -8.61 -10.79 30.50
CA SER A 15 -8.53 -11.91 29.54
C SER A 15 -7.10 -12.42 29.29
N SER A 16 -6.07 -11.76 29.83
CA SER A 16 -4.67 -12.21 29.71
C SER A 16 -4.31 -13.37 30.65
N THR A 17 -5.24 -13.86 31.47
CA THR A 17 -5.02 -15.07 32.28
C THR A 17 -5.33 -16.33 31.46
N HIS A 18 -4.29 -16.84 30.80
CA HIS A 18 -4.12 -18.24 30.37
C HIS A 18 -5.04 -18.78 29.23
N VAL A 19 -5.02 -18.14 28.07
CA VAL A 19 -5.35 -18.81 26.80
C VAL A 19 -4.17 -19.69 26.36
N PRO A 20 -4.35 -21.01 26.15
CA PRO A 20 -3.26 -21.88 25.73
C PRO A 20 -2.78 -21.48 24.32
N ASN A 21 -1.45 -21.43 24.13
CA ASN A 21 -0.73 -21.13 22.87
C ASN A 21 -0.65 -19.66 22.43
N THR A 22 -0.97 -18.69 23.29
CA THR A 22 -0.79 -17.26 23.00
C THR A 22 0.51 -16.74 23.60
N ARG A 23 1.28 -15.96 22.86
CA ARG A 23 2.59 -15.45 23.29
C ARG A 23 2.80 -13.99 22.93
N CYS A 24 3.58 -13.28 23.74
CA CYS A 24 3.95 -11.90 23.45
C CYS A 24 5.10 -11.84 22.42
N ILE A 25 5.18 -10.72 21.69
CA ILE A 25 6.30 -10.45 20.77
C ILE A 25 7.60 -10.37 21.57
N ARG A 26 8.51 -11.33 21.35
CA ARG A 26 9.82 -11.39 22.02
C ARG A 26 11.00 -11.33 21.05
N THR A 27 10.81 -11.83 19.84
CA THR A 27 11.84 -11.84 18.79
C THR A 27 11.40 -10.99 17.59
N ILE A 28 12.36 -10.64 16.74
CA ILE A 28 12.10 -9.93 15.48
C ILE A 28 11.17 -10.74 14.57
N SER A 29 11.33 -12.06 14.54
CA SER A 29 10.49 -12.97 13.76
C SER A 29 9.02 -12.92 14.20
N ASP A 30 8.76 -12.81 15.51
CA ASP A 30 7.41 -12.68 16.05
C ASP A 30 6.77 -11.35 15.63
N ALA A 31 7.57 -10.29 15.60
CA ALA A 31 7.12 -8.98 15.14
C ALA A 31 6.77 -8.99 13.64
N PHE A 32 7.58 -9.64 12.80
CA PHE A 32 7.28 -9.80 11.38
C PHE A 32 6.03 -10.65 11.14
N TYR A 33 5.89 -11.75 11.86
CA TYR A 33 4.69 -12.58 11.80
C TYR A 33 3.43 -11.76 12.16
N TYR A 34 3.47 -11.05 13.29
CA TYR A 34 2.39 -10.17 13.71
C TYR A 34 2.09 -9.05 12.69
N LEU A 35 3.13 -8.44 12.12
CA LEU A 35 3.00 -7.40 11.09
C LEU A 35 2.27 -7.92 9.84
N ILE A 36 2.63 -9.11 9.36
CA ILE A 36 1.97 -9.75 8.21
C ILE A 36 0.50 -10.01 8.52
N LEU A 37 0.17 -10.46 9.75
CA LEU A 37 -1.22 -10.68 10.16
C LEU A 37 -2.06 -9.41 10.20
N ILE A 38 -1.51 -8.29 10.66
CA ILE A 38 -2.21 -6.99 10.62
C ILE A 38 -2.39 -6.51 9.19
N ILE A 39 -1.36 -6.60 8.35
CA ILE A 39 -1.42 -6.13 6.95
C ILE A 39 -2.41 -6.96 6.14
N SER A 40 -2.44 -8.28 6.36
CA SER A 40 -3.39 -9.20 5.72
C SER A 40 -4.77 -9.18 6.36
N THR A 41 -4.98 -8.44 7.45
CA THR A 41 -6.22 -8.38 8.24
C THR A 41 -6.70 -9.72 8.82
N VAL A 42 -5.85 -10.76 8.82
CA VAL A 42 -6.19 -12.09 9.32
C VAL A 42 -6.28 -12.10 10.85
N GLY A 43 -5.26 -11.54 11.52
CA GLY A 43 -5.28 -11.31 12.97
C GLY A 43 -5.59 -12.53 13.85
N TYR A 44 -4.87 -13.66 13.70
CA TYR A 44 -5.10 -14.88 14.50
C TYR A 44 -5.09 -14.65 16.02
N GLY A 45 -4.34 -13.66 16.50
CA GLY A 45 -4.28 -13.28 17.91
C GLY A 45 -3.38 -14.18 18.78
N ASP A 46 -2.66 -15.14 18.19
CA ASP A 46 -1.68 -16.00 18.84
C ASP A 46 -0.41 -15.24 19.27
N VAL A 47 -0.04 -14.21 18.52
CA VAL A 47 1.03 -13.26 18.87
C VAL A 47 0.44 -11.86 18.99
N TYR A 48 0.73 -11.15 20.09
CA TYR A 48 0.21 -9.80 20.32
C TYR A 48 1.14 -8.90 21.15
N PRO A 49 1.02 -7.57 20.99
CA PRO A 49 1.76 -6.60 21.78
C PRO A 49 1.21 -6.51 23.21
N MET A 50 2.11 -6.68 24.20
CA MET A 50 1.76 -6.53 25.61
C MET A 50 1.81 -5.07 26.09
N SER A 51 2.72 -4.26 25.54
CA SER A 51 2.89 -2.87 25.95
C SER A 51 1.72 -1.99 25.53
N HIS A 52 1.26 -1.12 26.43
CA HIS A 52 0.14 -0.21 26.17
C HIS A 52 0.39 0.72 24.97
N LEU A 53 1.63 1.20 24.82
CA LEU A 53 2.02 2.00 23.66
C LEU A 53 1.92 1.17 22.37
N ALA A 54 2.39 -0.08 22.39
CA ALA A 54 2.37 -0.95 21.22
C ALA A 54 0.94 -1.37 20.83
N ARG A 55 0.04 -1.53 21.81
CA ARG A 55 -1.40 -1.75 21.54
C ARG A 55 -2.05 -0.53 20.89
N PHE A 56 -1.75 0.67 21.37
CA PHE A 56 -2.25 1.91 20.76
C PHE A 56 -1.76 2.07 19.31
N ILE A 57 -0.49 1.76 19.06
CA ILE A 57 0.06 1.75 17.69
C ILE A 57 -0.63 0.69 16.84
N ALA A 58 -0.87 -0.52 17.35
CA ALA A 58 -1.59 -1.57 16.62
C ALA A 58 -3.02 -1.17 16.27
N MET A 59 -3.72 -0.47 17.17
CA MET A 59 -5.07 0.07 16.93
C MET A 59 -5.06 1.05 15.75
N LEU A 60 -4.08 1.95 15.68
CA LEU A 60 -3.94 2.90 14.55
C LEU A 60 -3.44 2.22 13.27
N ALA A 61 -2.54 1.26 13.39
CA ALA A 61 -1.95 0.55 12.26
C ALA A 61 -2.97 -0.34 11.52
N SER A 62 -3.98 -0.85 12.22
CA SER A 62 -5.00 -1.75 11.64
C SER A 62 -5.82 -1.11 10.51
N PRO A 63 -6.40 0.10 10.64
CA PRO A 63 -7.05 0.76 9.51
C PRO A 63 -6.05 1.34 8.49
N LEU A 64 -4.87 1.78 8.93
CA LEU A 64 -3.84 2.33 8.03
C LEU A 64 -3.29 1.28 7.07
N SER A 65 -3.19 0.01 7.50
CA SER A 65 -2.68 -1.07 6.66
C SER A 65 -3.55 -1.31 5.43
N ILE A 66 -4.87 -1.24 5.57
CA ILE A 66 -5.83 -1.41 4.46
C ILE A 66 -5.70 -0.27 3.44
N MET A 67 -5.48 0.97 3.90
CA MET A 67 -5.24 2.11 3.02
C MET A 67 -3.97 1.90 2.17
N ILE A 68 -2.89 1.43 2.80
CA ILE A 68 -1.62 1.16 2.12
C ILE A 68 -1.77 0.01 1.13
N LEU A 69 -2.49 -1.06 1.50
CA LEU A 69 -2.73 -2.22 0.65
C LEU A 69 -3.56 -1.88 -0.60
N SER A 70 -4.39 -0.83 -0.54
CA SER A 70 -5.23 -0.40 -1.66
C SER A 70 -4.43 0.08 -2.88
N ILE A 71 -3.30 0.76 -2.67
CA ILE A 71 -2.47 1.33 -3.75
C ILE A 71 -1.97 0.24 -4.73
N PRO A 72 -1.28 -0.82 -4.28
CA PRO A 72 -0.82 -1.88 -5.19
C PRO A 72 -2.00 -2.66 -5.79
N LEU A 73 -3.06 -2.92 -5.01
CA LEU A 73 -4.27 -3.59 -5.51
C LEU A 73 -4.91 -2.84 -6.68
N SER A 74 -5.06 -1.52 -6.55
CA SER A 74 -5.60 -0.65 -7.60
C SER A 74 -4.73 -0.66 -8.86
N SER A 75 -3.40 -0.62 -8.69
CA SER A 75 -2.47 -0.68 -9.83
C SER A 75 -2.57 -2.01 -10.60
N ILE A 76 -2.71 -3.13 -9.88
CA ILE A 76 -2.90 -4.45 -10.49
C ILE A 76 -4.26 -4.53 -11.19
N TYR A 77 -5.32 -4.05 -10.54
CA TYR A 77 -6.67 -4.07 -11.09
C TYR A 77 -6.79 -3.22 -12.36
N SER A 78 -6.19 -2.03 -12.38
CA SER A 78 -6.17 -1.15 -13.56
C SER A 78 -5.51 -1.81 -14.77
N LYS A 79 -4.43 -2.58 -14.55
CA LYS A 79 -3.78 -3.35 -15.62
C LYS A 79 -4.68 -4.49 -16.09
N TYR A 80 -5.31 -5.20 -15.15
CA TYR A 80 -6.20 -6.31 -15.46
C TYR A 80 -7.41 -5.87 -16.30
N ILE A 81 -8.07 -4.77 -15.92
CA ILE A 81 -9.22 -4.25 -16.65
C ILE A 81 -8.80 -3.75 -18.04
N SER A 82 -7.66 -3.05 -18.14
CA SER A 82 -7.12 -2.60 -19.43
C SER A 82 -6.83 -3.76 -20.39
N LEU A 83 -6.28 -4.87 -19.86
CA LEU A 83 -6.03 -6.07 -20.65
C LEU A 83 -7.36 -6.70 -21.09
N ARG A 84 -8.31 -6.88 -20.17
CA ARG A 84 -9.65 -7.40 -20.50
C ARG A 84 -10.34 -6.57 -21.58
N GLU A 85 -10.31 -5.24 -21.47
CA GLU A 85 -10.86 -4.33 -22.46
C GLU A 85 -10.19 -4.51 -23.83
N ILE A 86 -8.85 -4.61 -23.86
CA ILE A 86 -8.12 -4.88 -25.11
C ILE A 86 -8.55 -6.22 -25.72
N TYR A 87 -8.66 -7.28 -24.92
CA TYR A 87 -9.11 -8.58 -25.43
C TYR A 87 -10.55 -8.53 -25.97
N GLN A 88 -11.47 -7.84 -25.28
CA GLN A 88 -12.84 -7.68 -25.78
C GLN A 88 -12.90 -6.85 -27.06
N MET A 89 -12.10 -5.79 -27.17
CA MET A 89 -11.98 -5.00 -28.39
C MET A 89 -11.42 -5.86 -29.54
N GLN A 90 -10.45 -6.74 -29.28
CA GLN A 90 -9.90 -7.61 -30.32
C GLN A 90 -10.90 -8.63 -30.88
N LEU A 91 -11.95 -9.01 -30.13
CA LEU A 91 -12.97 -9.95 -30.60
C LEU A 91 -14.06 -9.29 -31.45
N VAL A 92 -14.34 -8.02 -31.23
CA VAL A 92 -15.38 -7.26 -31.96
C VAL A 92 -14.82 -6.58 -33.21
N MET A 93 -13.52 -6.27 -33.24
CA MET A 93 -12.93 -5.45 -34.29
C MET A 93 -12.45 -6.25 -35.51
N PRO A 94 -12.65 -5.75 -36.74
CA PRO A 94 -12.00 -6.27 -37.93
C PRO A 94 -10.47 -6.00 -37.88
N GLU A 95 -9.69 -6.87 -38.51
CA GLU A 95 -8.21 -6.88 -38.42
C GLU A 95 -7.55 -5.54 -38.78
N ASN A 96 -8.17 -4.82 -39.71
CA ASN A 96 -7.70 -3.52 -40.22
C ASN A 96 -7.91 -2.33 -39.27
N VAL A 97 -8.62 -2.50 -38.16
CA VAL A 97 -8.81 -1.43 -37.15
C VAL A 97 -7.95 -1.70 -35.91
N ARG A 98 -7.55 -2.96 -35.68
CA ARG A 98 -6.80 -3.40 -34.51
C ARG A 98 -5.43 -2.72 -34.37
N TYR A 99 -4.75 -2.46 -35.49
CA TYR A 99 -3.43 -1.80 -35.47
C TYR A 99 -3.51 -0.31 -35.15
N LEU A 100 -4.61 0.36 -35.49
CA LEU A 100 -4.82 1.79 -35.21
C LEU A 100 -4.98 2.04 -33.71
N ILE A 101 -5.77 1.23 -33.01
CA ILE A 101 -5.95 1.33 -31.54
C ILE A 101 -4.65 0.98 -30.80
N TYR A 102 -3.87 0.03 -31.32
CA TYR A 102 -2.58 -0.31 -30.73
C TYR A 102 -1.58 0.85 -30.85
N ASP A 103 -1.55 1.54 -31.99
CA ASP A 103 -0.65 2.68 -32.19
C ASP A 103 -1.06 3.89 -31.33
N ASP A 104 -2.36 4.15 -31.20
CA ASP A 104 -2.88 5.23 -30.35
C ASP A 104 -2.49 5.04 -28.87
N LYS A 105 -2.66 3.83 -28.32
CA LYS A 105 -2.21 3.50 -26.96
C LYS A 105 -0.69 3.59 -26.79
N LYS A 106 0.07 3.31 -27.85
CA LYS A 106 1.54 3.41 -27.84
C LYS A 106 1.99 4.88 -27.86
N CYS A 107 1.32 5.73 -28.63
CA CYS A 107 1.55 7.17 -28.68
C CYS A 107 1.24 7.83 -27.33
N ALA A 108 0.08 7.57 -26.73
CA ALA A 108 -0.28 8.14 -25.42
C ALA A 108 0.71 7.80 -24.30
N LYS A 109 1.20 6.55 -24.25
CA LYS A 109 2.27 6.15 -23.30
C LYS A 109 3.58 6.88 -23.56
N ARG A 110 3.89 7.15 -24.83
CA ARG A 110 5.12 7.86 -25.24
C ARG A 110 5.06 9.31 -24.78
N ASP A 111 3.92 9.97 -24.97
CA ASP A 111 3.71 11.37 -24.61
C ASP A 111 3.80 11.58 -23.09
N HIS A 112 3.16 10.69 -22.32
CA HIS A 112 3.29 10.72 -20.86
C HIS A 112 4.74 10.47 -20.40
N LYS A 113 5.50 9.62 -21.10
CA LYS A 113 6.93 9.40 -20.80
C LYS A 113 7.77 10.62 -21.16
N LEU A 114 7.43 11.31 -22.25
CA LEU A 114 8.07 12.54 -22.69
C LEU A 114 7.89 13.65 -21.66
N GLN A 115 6.65 13.88 -21.21
CA GLN A 115 6.32 14.89 -20.21
C GLN A 115 7.03 14.63 -18.87
N LYS A 116 7.16 13.35 -18.47
CA LYS A 116 7.93 12.99 -17.27
C LYS A 116 9.41 13.30 -17.42
N ASN A 117 10.00 13.00 -18.58
CA ASN A 117 11.41 13.27 -18.85
C ASN A 117 11.70 14.77 -18.89
N GLU A 118 10.79 15.57 -19.43
CA GLU A 118 10.90 17.03 -19.47
C GLU A 118 10.91 17.63 -18.06
N ILE A 119 10.02 17.18 -17.17
CA ILE A 119 10.00 17.62 -15.77
C ILE A 119 11.30 17.25 -15.05
N ILE A 120 11.84 16.05 -15.29
CA ILE A 120 13.10 15.61 -14.69
C ILE A 120 14.25 16.51 -15.15
N ASP A 121 14.32 16.84 -16.44
CA ASP A 121 15.39 17.68 -16.98
C ASP A 121 15.31 19.12 -16.44
N VAL A 122 14.12 19.69 -16.34
CA VAL A 122 13.90 21.00 -15.69
C VAL A 122 14.32 20.97 -14.22
N THR A 123 13.97 19.90 -13.51
CA THR A 123 14.34 19.73 -12.10
C THR A 123 15.86 19.67 -11.92
N GLU A 124 16.54 18.92 -12.79
CA GLU A 124 18.00 18.87 -12.86
C GLU A 124 18.61 20.24 -13.18
N GLN A 125 18.04 20.99 -14.12
CA GLN A 125 18.48 22.34 -14.47
C GLN A 125 18.43 23.28 -13.25
N ILE A 126 17.33 23.26 -12.49
CA ILE A 126 17.15 24.06 -11.27
C ILE A 126 18.17 23.63 -10.21
N HIS A 127 18.35 22.32 -10.01
CA HIS A 127 19.31 21.80 -9.04
C HIS A 127 20.75 22.24 -9.37
N ARG A 128 21.14 22.21 -10.66
CA ARG A 128 22.43 22.73 -11.13
C ARG A 128 22.59 24.23 -10.87
N ASN A 129 21.55 25.03 -11.13
CA ASN A 129 21.59 26.48 -10.92
C ASN A 129 21.72 26.85 -9.44
N LEU A 130 20.97 26.19 -8.56
CA LEU A 130 21.08 26.39 -7.11
C LEU A 130 22.46 26.02 -6.57
N LYS A 131 23.07 24.96 -7.11
CA LYS A 131 24.43 24.55 -6.72
C LYS A 131 25.48 25.59 -7.11
N ARG A 132 25.32 26.28 -8.24
CA ARG A 132 26.21 27.38 -8.66
C ARG A 132 26.07 28.62 -7.77
N LEU A 133 24.86 28.97 -7.35
CA LEU A 133 24.60 30.13 -6.48
C LEU A 133 25.10 29.96 -5.05
N ARG A 134 25.32 28.73 -4.58
CA ARG A 134 25.85 28.47 -3.23
C ARG A 134 27.37 28.64 -3.11
N ILE A 135 28.11 28.61 -4.23
CA ILE A 135 29.59 28.61 -4.25
C ILE A 135 30.15 30.04 -4.46
N ASN A 136 29.28 31.02 -4.74
CA ASN A 136 29.63 32.42 -4.95
C ASN A 136 29.14 33.27 -3.77
#